data_AF-A0A447QNE8-F1
#
_entry.id   AF-A0A447QNE8-F1
#
_cell.length_a   1.000
_cell.length_b   1.000
_cell.length_c   1.000
_cell.angle_alpha   90.00
_cell.angle_beta   90.00
_cell.angle_gamma   90.00
#
_symmetry.space_group_name_H-M   'P 1'
#
loop_
_entity.id
_entity.type
_entity.pdbx_description
1 polymer ?
#
loop_
_entity_poly.entity_id
_entity_poly.type
_entity_poly.pdbx_seq_one_letter_code
_entity_poly.pdbx_strand_id
1 'polypeptide(L)'
;MNCLERLNYKGSIDKQQKKSIFNSFSLDEFFSNYSTCFRHIPKGIHDKLNSGYVENWKDISKTTREQANYICSDCGVNLISSKKLCDVHHKNGVKYDNSAENLIVLCKDCHRKQPMHTWIFIKQSDMEIIQRLRSQQGLLKINSWESIYDITDPSIHGDINIMQQKGYPQPVLGLVLNNSKNETTTTVAAAWPSINIAVNLTTVEVEGWQVFTVGELVKEIQSGLFFNCTGPILS
;
A
#
# COMPACT_ATOMS: atom_id res chain seq x y z
N MET A 1 -20.26 -10.43 10.64
CA MET A 1 -19.04 -9.88 10.04
C MET A 1 -19.29 -8.42 9.73
N ASN A 2 -18.49 -7.51 10.29
CA ASN A 2 -18.57 -6.09 9.95
C ASN A 2 -17.59 -5.73 8.79
N CYS A 3 -17.63 -4.50 8.31
CA CYS A 3 -16.79 -4.06 7.18
C CYS A 3 -15.28 -4.11 7.50
N LEU A 4 -14.89 -3.84 8.75
CA LEU A 4 -13.48 -3.90 9.17
C LEU A 4 -12.95 -5.33 9.13
N GLU A 5 -13.72 -6.29 9.68
CA GLU A 5 -13.38 -7.71 9.63
C GLU A 5 -13.34 -8.23 8.20
N ARG A 6 -14.25 -7.77 7.34
CA ARG A 6 -14.30 -8.19 5.93
C ARG A 6 -13.03 -7.81 5.17
N LEU A 7 -12.43 -6.67 5.50
CA LEU A 7 -11.18 -6.20 4.90
C LEU A 7 -9.95 -6.64 5.69
N ASN A 8 -10.14 -7.34 6.81
CA ASN A 8 -9.11 -7.56 7.83
C ASN A 8 -8.34 -6.27 8.16
N TYR A 9 -9.05 -5.15 8.29
CA TYR A 9 -8.45 -3.82 8.50
C TYR A 9 -7.54 -3.85 9.72
N LYS A 10 -6.24 -3.58 9.53
CA LYS A 10 -5.20 -3.66 10.57
C LYS A 10 -5.20 -4.98 11.38
N GLY A 11 -5.60 -6.09 10.78
CA GLY A 11 -5.67 -7.38 11.49
C GLY A 11 -6.92 -7.55 12.35
N SER A 12 -7.99 -6.78 12.11
CA SER A 12 -9.23 -6.79 12.93
C SER A 12 -10.01 -8.12 12.98
N ILE A 13 -9.59 -9.13 12.20
CA ILE A 13 -10.07 -10.51 12.38
C ILE A 13 -9.63 -11.08 13.74
N ASP A 14 -8.47 -10.66 14.24
CA ASP A 14 -8.04 -11.04 15.58
C ASP A 14 -8.96 -10.41 16.64
N LYS A 15 -9.70 -11.27 17.34
CA LYS A 15 -10.65 -10.89 18.39
C LYS A 15 -9.99 -10.11 19.53
N GLN A 16 -8.71 -10.35 19.81
CA GLN A 16 -7.98 -9.65 20.87
C GLN A 16 -7.73 -8.18 20.51
N GLN A 17 -7.42 -7.91 19.23
CA GLN A 17 -7.10 -6.57 18.74
C GLN A 17 -8.32 -5.80 18.25
N LYS A 18 -9.38 -6.51 17.84
CA LYS A 18 -10.59 -5.95 17.23
C LYS A 18 -11.18 -4.75 17.97
N LYS A 19 -11.29 -4.82 19.31
CA LYS A 19 -11.87 -3.73 20.11
C LYS A 19 -11.00 -2.47 20.07
N SER A 20 -9.68 -2.63 20.13
CA SER A 20 -8.74 -1.52 20.05
C SER A 20 -8.80 -0.86 18.67
N ILE A 21 -8.75 -1.66 17.60
CA ILE A 21 -8.82 -1.18 16.21
C ILE A 21 -10.13 -0.43 15.94
N PHE A 22 -11.25 -0.94 16.43
CA PHE A 22 -12.55 -0.28 16.29
C PHE A 22 -12.57 1.08 17.01
N ASN A 23 -12.05 1.13 18.24
CA ASN A 23 -12.02 2.36 19.03
C ASN A 23 -11.05 3.41 18.46
N SER A 24 -9.98 2.99 17.77
CA SER A 24 -9.01 3.88 17.13
C SER A 24 -9.30 4.12 15.65
N PHE A 25 -10.48 3.73 15.14
CA PHE A 25 -10.80 3.86 13.72
C PHE A 25 -10.88 5.34 13.32
N SER A 26 -10.19 5.69 12.22
CA SER A 26 -10.21 7.02 11.62
C SER A 26 -10.64 6.93 10.17
N LEU A 27 -11.66 7.71 9.79
CA LEU A 27 -12.08 7.81 8.39
C LEU A 27 -10.95 8.33 7.51
N ASP A 28 -10.20 9.32 7.97
CA ASP A 28 -9.13 9.95 7.18
C ASP A 28 -8.02 8.95 6.85
N GLU A 29 -7.63 8.14 7.84
CA GLU A 29 -6.66 7.06 7.66
C GLU A 29 -7.21 5.99 6.72
N PHE A 30 -8.45 5.56 6.94
CA PHE A 30 -9.10 4.56 6.10
C PHE A 30 -9.13 5.01 4.64
N PHE A 31 -9.60 6.22 4.35
CA PHE A 31 -9.68 6.70 2.97
C PHE A 31 -8.30 6.90 2.34
N SER A 32 -7.26 7.25 3.11
CA SER A 32 -5.89 7.32 2.60
C SER A 32 -5.34 5.94 2.23
N ASN A 33 -5.54 4.95 3.10
CA ASN A 33 -5.10 3.57 2.91
C ASN A 33 -5.78 2.90 1.71
N TYR A 34 -7.08 3.12 1.53
CA TYR A 34 -7.86 2.53 0.43
C TYR A 34 -8.03 3.46 -0.78
N SER A 35 -7.27 4.57 -0.83
CA SER A 35 -7.41 5.60 -1.87
C SER A 35 -7.26 5.09 -3.30
N THR A 36 -6.42 4.07 -3.47
CA THR A 36 -6.16 3.40 -4.75
C THR A 36 -7.32 2.53 -5.22
N CYS A 37 -8.26 2.19 -4.35
CA CYS A 37 -9.46 1.42 -4.69
C CYS A 37 -10.63 2.31 -5.16
N PHE A 38 -10.57 3.62 -4.93
CA PHE A 38 -11.69 4.51 -5.26
C PHE A 38 -11.54 5.10 -6.67
N ARG A 39 -12.59 4.97 -7.48
CA ARG A 39 -12.70 5.71 -8.76
C ARG A 39 -12.87 7.21 -8.53
N HIS A 40 -13.63 7.58 -7.50
CA HIS A 40 -13.87 8.96 -7.09
C HIS A 40 -13.82 9.05 -5.57
N ILE A 41 -13.08 10.02 -5.04
CA ILE A 41 -13.02 10.24 -3.59
C ILE A 41 -14.29 11.01 -3.18
N PRO A 42 -14.97 10.63 -2.08
CA PRO A 42 -16.17 11.32 -1.64
C PRO A 42 -15.92 12.83 -1.39
N LYS A 43 -16.88 13.66 -1.79
CA LYS A 43 -16.86 15.11 -1.54
C LYS A 43 -16.98 15.38 -0.03
N GLY A 44 -16.34 16.44 0.48
CA GLY A 44 -16.35 16.78 1.91
C GLY A 44 -15.22 16.14 2.76
N ILE A 45 -14.55 15.12 2.23
CA ILE A 45 -13.32 14.53 2.82
C ILE A 45 -12.14 15.50 2.57
N HIS A 46 -12.02 16.04 1.37
CA HIS A 46 -10.88 16.90 0.99
C HIS A 46 -11.00 18.38 1.39
N ASP A 47 -12.11 18.82 1.97
CA ASP A 47 -12.44 20.24 2.08
C ASP A 47 -11.84 20.95 3.31
N LYS A 48 -11.01 20.26 4.10
CA LYS A 48 -10.13 20.94 5.05
C LYS A 48 -8.97 21.56 4.28
N LEU A 49 -9.17 22.82 3.89
CA LEU A 49 -8.13 23.71 3.40
C LEU A 49 -6.83 23.47 4.17
N ASN A 50 -5.78 23.08 3.46
CA ASN A 50 -4.42 22.98 3.94
C ASN A 50 -3.87 24.38 4.28
N SER A 51 -4.47 25.06 5.26
CA SER A 51 -3.95 26.29 5.82
C SER A 51 -2.71 25.99 6.66
N GLY A 52 -1.74 26.92 6.68
CA GLY A 52 -0.55 26.84 7.53
C GLY A 52 0.79 26.70 6.82
N TYR A 53 0.82 26.59 5.48
CA TYR A 53 2.07 26.72 4.73
C TYR A 53 2.49 28.19 4.60
N VAL A 54 3.80 28.42 4.57
CA VAL A 54 4.38 29.71 4.18
C VAL A 54 4.15 30.00 2.70
N GLU A 55 4.09 31.28 2.30
CA GLU A 55 3.78 31.70 0.93
C GLU A 55 4.71 31.08 -0.12
N ASN A 56 6.00 30.93 0.20
CA ASN A 56 7.03 30.36 -0.67
C ASN A 56 7.18 28.83 -0.56
N TRP A 57 6.22 28.12 0.04
CA TRP A 57 6.31 26.66 0.21
C TRP A 57 6.56 25.89 -1.10
N LYS A 58 6.02 26.37 -2.22
CA LYS A 58 6.25 25.74 -3.54
C LYS A 58 7.73 25.70 -3.90
N ASP A 59 8.47 26.76 -3.60
CA ASP A 59 9.90 26.87 -3.90
C ASP A 59 10.76 26.07 -2.92
N ILE A 60 10.39 26.10 -1.62
CA ILE A 60 11.02 25.26 -0.59
C ILE A 60 10.86 23.79 -0.98
N SER A 61 9.63 23.33 -1.20
CA SER A 61 9.32 21.95 -1.56
C SER A 61 10.02 21.50 -2.85
N LYS A 62 10.12 22.38 -3.85
CA LYS A 62 10.86 22.08 -5.08
C LYS A 62 12.35 21.89 -4.79
N THR A 63 12.97 22.85 -4.11
CA THR A 63 14.41 22.83 -3.78
C THR A 63 14.77 21.61 -2.94
N THR A 64 13.98 21.31 -1.89
CA THR A 64 14.20 20.13 -1.03
C THR A 64 14.17 18.83 -1.84
N ARG A 65 13.23 18.67 -2.78
CA ARG A 65 13.17 17.48 -3.64
C ARG A 65 14.30 17.40 -4.65
N GLU A 66 14.73 18.52 -5.20
CA GLU A 66 15.88 18.61 -6.10
C GLU A 66 17.18 18.22 -5.40
N GLN A 67 17.40 18.72 -4.17
CA GLN A 67 18.55 18.36 -3.34
C GLN A 67 18.59 16.86 -3.00
N ALA A 68 17.43 16.24 -2.79
CA ALA A 68 17.32 14.80 -2.57
C ALA A 68 17.35 13.96 -3.85
N ASN A 69 17.55 14.56 -5.03
CA ASN A 69 17.48 13.90 -6.33
C ASN A 69 16.16 13.14 -6.57
N TYR A 70 15.07 13.57 -5.94
CA TYR A 70 13.77 12.88 -5.94
C TYR A 70 13.84 11.42 -5.47
N ILE A 71 14.81 11.08 -4.61
CA ILE A 71 14.93 9.77 -3.97
C ILE A 71 14.11 9.78 -2.70
N CYS A 72 13.17 8.84 -2.57
CA CYS A 72 12.42 8.63 -1.35
C CYS A 72 13.38 8.23 -0.22
N SER A 73 13.39 9.00 0.88
CA SER A 73 14.25 8.72 2.05
C SER A 73 13.84 7.46 2.82
N ASP A 74 12.64 6.94 2.58
CA ASP A 74 12.10 5.76 3.26
C ASP A 74 12.38 4.48 2.46
N CYS A 75 11.72 4.29 1.31
CA CYS A 75 11.92 3.08 0.48
C CYS A 75 13.04 3.19 -0.58
N GLY A 76 13.74 4.32 -0.69
CA GLY A 76 14.85 4.49 -1.65
C GLY A 76 14.45 4.64 -3.12
N VAL A 77 13.16 4.60 -3.47
CA VAL A 77 12.74 4.72 -4.88
C VAL A 77 13.10 6.09 -5.45
N ASN A 78 13.81 6.07 -6.58
CA ASN A 78 14.11 7.27 -7.35
C ASN A 78 12.92 7.62 -8.27
N LEU A 79 12.38 8.82 -8.09
CA LEU A 79 11.19 9.33 -8.77
C LEU A 79 11.54 10.43 -9.79
N ILE A 80 12.79 10.54 -10.24
CA ILE A 80 13.23 11.59 -11.18
C ILE A 80 12.41 11.60 -12.48
N SER A 81 11.98 10.42 -12.96
CA SER A 81 11.12 10.25 -14.14
C SER A 81 9.63 10.46 -13.85
N SER A 82 9.26 10.70 -12.59
CA SER A 82 7.88 10.86 -12.12
C SER A 82 7.79 11.82 -10.92
N LYS A 83 8.41 13.00 -11.05
CA LYS A 83 8.57 14.01 -9.98
C LYS A 83 7.28 14.40 -9.25
N LYS A 84 6.13 14.28 -9.91
CA LYS A 84 4.78 14.53 -9.34
C LYS A 84 4.39 13.54 -8.22
N LEU A 85 5.12 12.44 -8.08
CA LEU A 85 4.92 11.38 -7.08
C LEU A 85 5.89 11.47 -5.90
N CYS A 86 6.70 12.54 -5.88
CA CYS A 86 7.68 12.84 -4.85
C CYS A 86 7.22 14.10 -4.12
N ASP A 87 6.98 13.94 -2.82
CA ASP A 87 6.45 14.97 -1.92
C ASP A 87 7.45 15.25 -0.78
N VAL A 88 7.21 16.32 -0.03
CA VAL A 88 7.95 16.67 1.17
C VAL A 88 7.03 16.53 2.38
N HIS A 89 7.51 15.82 3.40
CA HIS A 89 6.85 15.61 4.68
C HIS A 89 7.52 16.46 5.76
N HIS A 90 6.72 17.16 6.55
CA HIS A 90 7.15 17.80 7.80
C HIS A 90 7.08 16.76 8.91
N LYS A 91 8.24 16.28 9.40
CA LYS A 91 8.32 15.17 10.39
C LYS A 91 7.52 15.47 11.66
N ASN A 92 7.56 16.70 12.15
CA ASN A 92 6.84 17.13 13.34
C ASN A 92 5.39 17.59 13.07
N GLY A 93 4.91 17.53 11.81
CA GLY A 93 3.58 18.00 11.41
C GLY A 93 3.39 19.53 11.40
N VAL A 94 4.41 20.29 11.79
CA VAL A 94 4.39 21.76 11.87
C VAL A 94 4.75 22.35 10.49
N LYS A 95 3.72 22.72 9.73
CA LYS A 95 3.84 23.16 8.31
C LYS A 95 4.69 24.42 8.07
N TYR A 96 4.97 25.22 9.10
CA TYR A 96 5.82 26.41 9.01
C TYR A 96 7.27 26.16 9.44
N ASP A 97 7.57 25.00 10.04
CA ASP A 97 8.93 24.60 10.39
C ASP A 97 9.61 23.99 9.16
N ASN A 98 10.27 24.85 8.38
CA ASN A 98 10.95 24.47 7.15
C ASN A 98 12.46 24.19 7.37
N SER A 99 12.87 23.86 8.59
CA SER A 99 14.25 23.42 8.87
C SER A 99 14.59 22.15 8.07
N ALA A 100 15.84 22.05 7.59
CA ALA A 100 16.27 20.92 6.78
C ALA A 100 16.12 19.59 7.54
N GLU A 101 16.27 19.63 8.86
CA GLU A 101 16.12 18.49 9.77
C GLU A 101 14.66 18.03 9.88
N ASN A 102 13.70 18.94 9.72
CA ASN A 102 12.27 18.64 9.80
C ASN A 102 11.65 18.21 8.46
N LEU A 103 12.26 18.57 7.33
CA LEU A 103 11.78 18.18 6.01
C LEU A 103 12.36 16.82 5.58
N ILE A 104 11.51 15.93 5.06
CA ILE A 104 11.93 14.65 4.48
C ILE A 104 11.24 14.42 3.14
N VAL A 105 12.00 13.92 2.17
CA VAL A 105 11.52 13.67 0.82
C VAL A 105 11.01 12.24 0.73
N LEU A 106 9.75 12.06 0.33
CA LEU A 106 9.10 10.76 0.29
C LEU A 106 8.38 10.54 -1.04
N CYS A 107 8.27 9.28 -1.46
CA CYS A 107 7.28 8.92 -2.46
C CYS A 107 5.88 9.04 -1.84
N LYS A 108 4.85 9.31 -2.65
CA LYS A 108 3.47 9.46 -2.15
C LYS A 108 2.99 8.28 -1.32
N ASP A 109 3.39 7.06 -1.66
CA ASP A 109 3.04 5.84 -0.91
C ASP A 109 3.67 5.80 0.49
N CYS A 110 4.96 6.10 0.60
CA CYS A 110 5.62 6.22 1.89
C CYS A 110 5.07 7.41 2.69
N HIS A 111 4.78 8.53 2.01
CA HIS A 111 4.26 9.73 2.66
C HIS A 111 2.89 9.49 3.30
N ARG A 112 1.95 8.80 2.63
CA ARG A 112 0.64 8.46 3.23
C ARG A 112 0.73 7.55 4.46
N LYS A 113 1.83 6.81 4.62
CA LYS A 113 2.09 5.92 5.75
C LYS A 113 2.74 6.64 6.94
N GLN A 114 3.17 7.89 6.77
CA GLN A 114 3.80 8.66 7.84
C GLN A 114 2.78 9.16 8.87
N PRO A 115 3.18 9.31 10.14
CA PRO A 115 2.34 9.92 11.15
C PRO A 115 2.01 11.38 10.78
N MET A 116 0.88 11.88 11.32
CA MET A 116 0.45 13.28 11.16
C MET A 116 0.22 13.74 9.71
N HIS A 117 0.14 12.81 8.76
CA HIS A 117 -0.28 13.06 7.38
C HIS A 117 -1.53 12.25 7.03
N THR A 118 -2.65 12.65 7.62
CA THR A 118 -3.96 12.30 7.07
C THR A 118 -4.15 13.04 5.74
N TRP A 119 -4.97 12.52 4.82
CA TRP A 119 -5.35 13.15 3.53
C TRP A 119 -4.39 13.02 2.34
N ILE A 120 -3.39 12.13 2.37
CA ILE A 120 -2.62 11.83 1.17
C ILE A 120 -3.35 10.73 0.40
N PHE A 121 -3.84 11.10 -0.78
CA PHE A 121 -4.57 10.20 -1.65
C PHE A 121 -3.75 9.91 -2.89
N ILE A 122 -3.68 8.63 -3.25
CA ILE A 122 -2.94 8.15 -4.40
C ILE A 122 -3.94 7.53 -5.35
N LYS A 123 -3.88 7.92 -6.63
CA LYS A 123 -4.63 7.24 -7.67
C LYS A 123 -4.00 5.88 -7.94
N GLN A 124 -4.81 4.89 -8.30
CA GLN A 124 -4.31 3.57 -8.67
C GLN A 124 -3.17 3.63 -9.70
N SER A 125 -3.34 4.41 -10.77
CA SER A 125 -2.32 4.56 -11.82
C SER A 125 -1.02 5.21 -11.33
N ASP A 126 -1.08 6.09 -10.34
CA ASP A 126 0.10 6.67 -9.71
C ASP A 126 0.81 5.64 -8.80
N MET A 127 0.05 4.78 -8.11
CA MET A 127 0.60 3.66 -7.34
C MET A 127 1.28 2.62 -8.24
N GLU A 128 0.68 2.29 -9.38
CA GLU A 128 1.26 1.40 -10.40
C GLU A 128 2.62 1.93 -10.90
N ILE A 129 2.75 3.24 -11.10
CA ILE A 129 4.03 3.86 -11.45
C ILE A 129 5.07 3.66 -10.33
N ILE A 130 4.70 3.87 -9.06
CA ILE A 130 5.61 3.67 -7.92
C ILE A 130 6.07 2.21 -7.84
N GLN A 131 5.15 1.24 -7.95
CA GLN A 131 5.49 -0.18 -7.90
C GLN A 131 6.39 -0.60 -9.06
N ARG A 132 6.13 -0.09 -10.27
CA ARG A 132 6.98 -0.35 -11.44
C ARG A 132 8.39 0.21 -11.23
N LEU A 133 8.53 1.43 -10.71
CA LEU A 133 9.83 2.04 -10.43
C LEU A 133 10.59 1.25 -9.35
N ARG A 134 9.92 0.83 -8.27
CA ARG A 134 10.51 -0.03 -7.23
C ARG A 134 11.02 -1.35 -7.83
N SER A 135 10.22 -2.00 -8.67
CA SER A 135 10.61 -3.24 -9.35
C SER A 135 11.84 -3.06 -10.24
N GLN A 136 11.82 -2.07 -11.14
CA GLN A 136 12.92 -1.75 -12.06
C GLN A 136 14.23 -1.40 -11.34
N GLN A 137 14.13 -0.81 -10.14
CA GLN A 137 15.27 -0.43 -9.32
C GLN A 137 15.71 -1.54 -8.35
N GLY A 138 15.06 -2.71 -8.37
CA GLY A 138 15.40 -3.85 -7.50
C GLY A 138 15.10 -3.59 -6.02
N LEU A 139 14.11 -2.73 -5.72
CA LEU A 139 13.72 -2.32 -4.37
C LEU A 139 12.60 -3.18 -3.78
N LEU A 140 12.07 -4.15 -4.52
CA LEU A 140 11.08 -5.12 -4.01
C LEU A 140 11.74 -6.29 -3.26
N LYS A 141 12.91 -6.07 -2.65
CA LYS A 141 13.62 -7.10 -1.89
C LYS A 141 13.03 -7.21 -0.49
N ILE A 142 12.54 -8.39 -0.16
CA ILE A 142 11.88 -8.68 1.10
C ILE A 142 12.86 -9.42 2.00
N ASN A 143 13.06 -8.93 3.21
CA ASN A 143 13.87 -9.59 4.24
C ASN A 143 13.07 -9.88 5.52
N SER A 144 11.88 -9.30 5.66
CA SER A 144 10.99 -9.43 6.81
C SER A 144 9.53 -9.16 6.41
N TRP A 145 8.58 -9.56 7.24
CA TRP A 145 7.17 -9.19 7.02
C TRP A 145 6.95 -7.68 7.06
N GLU A 146 7.68 -6.97 7.91
CA GLU A 146 7.64 -5.50 7.99
C GLU A 146 7.97 -4.86 6.64
N SER A 147 9.06 -5.30 6.00
CA SER A 147 9.47 -4.79 4.69
C SER A 147 8.42 -4.98 3.61
N ILE A 148 7.53 -5.99 3.73
CA ILE A 148 6.41 -6.20 2.80
C ILE A 148 5.39 -5.09 2.98
N TYR A 149 4.94 -4.86 4.22
CA TYR A 149 3.93 -3.84 4.52
C TYR A 149 4.40 -2.42 4.14
N ASP A 150 5.70 -2.15 4.28
CA ASP A 150 6.30 -0.87 3.91
C ASP A 150 6.22 -0.57 2.41
N ILE A 151 6.34 -1.58 1.55
CA ILE A 151 6.38 -1.40 0.08
C ILE A 151 5.09 -1.78 -0.64
N THR A 152 4.15 -2.45 0.01
CA THR A 152 2.85 -2.78 -0.59
C THR A 152 1.83 -1.69 -0.34
N ASP A 153 0.82 -1.63 -1.21
CA ASP A 153 -0.34 -0.76 -1.00
C ASP A 153 -1.07 -1.16 0.31
N PRO A 154 -1.39 -0.23 1.22
CA PRO A 154 -2.11 -0.52 2.46
C PRO A 154 -3.47 -1.20 2.26
N SER A 155 -4.14 -1.00 1.13
CA SER A 155 -5.43 -1.63 0.85
C SER A 155 -5.37 -3.15 0.84
N ILE A 156 -4.25 -3.75 0.41
CA ILE A 156 -4.05 -5.20 0.36
C ILE A 156 -3.43 -5.77 1.64
N HIS A 157 -3.13 -4.95 2.64
CA HIS A 157 -2.50 -5.41 3.89
C HIS A 157 -3.37 -6.42 4.63
N GLY A 158 -4.70 -6.30 4.53
CA GLY A 158 -5.62 -7.27 5.11
C GLY A 158 -5.45 -8.69 4.54
N ASP A 159 -5.29 -8.78 3.21
CA ASP A 159 -5.08 -10.04 2.48
C ASP A 159 -3.71 -10.64 2.77
N ILE A 160 -2.66 -9.81 2.86
CA ILE A 160 -1.31 -10.25 3.25
C ILE A 160 -1.31 -10.74 4.70
N ASN A 161 -1.95 -9.99 5.60
CA ASN A 161 -2.00 -10.30 7.02
C ASN A 161 -2.71 -11.62 7.32
N ILE A 162 -3.81 -11.91 6.63
CA ILE A 162 -4.50 -13.18 6.85
C ILE A 162 -3.65 -14.38 6.39
N MET A 163 -2.89 -14.24 5.31
CA MET A 163 -1.95 -15.27 4.83
C MET A 163 -0.81 -15.48 5.84
N GLN A 164 -0.25 -14.40 6.38
CA GLN A 164 0.75 -14.45 7.45
C GLN A 164 0.22 -15.21 8.69
N GLN A 165 -0.97 -14.86 9.17
CA GLN A 165 -1.58 -15.49 10.34
C GLN A 165 -1.90 -16.97 10.14
N LYS A 166 -2.13 -17.39 8.89
CA LYS A 166 -2.34 -18.79 8.51
C LYS A 166 -1.05 -19.58 8.29
N GLY A 167 0.12 -18.94 8.45
CA GLY A 167 1.42 -19.59 8.32
C GLY A 167 1.89 -19.78 6.87
N TYR A 168 1.28 -19.08 5.91
CA TYR A 168 1.80 -19.10 4.54
C TYR A 168 3.15 -18.36 4.46
N PRO A 169 4.01 -18.74 3.49
CA PRO A 169 5.27 -18.02 3.27
C PRO A 169 5.01 -16.57 2.85
N GLN A 170 6.06 -15.75 2.92
CA GLN A 170 6.02 -14.38 2.42
C GLN A 170 5.65 -14.36 0.91
N PRO A 171 4.76 -13.44 0.48
CA PRO A 171 4.43 -13.31 -0.94
C PRO A 171 5.62 -12.84 -1.77
N VAL A 172 5.64 -13.28 -3.04
CA VAL A 172 6.44 -12.66 -4.09
C VAL A 172 5.72 -11.40 -4.57
N LEU A 173 6.38 -10.25 -4.46
CA LEU A 173 5.81 -8.97 -4.85
C LEU A 173 6.14 -8.63 -6.30
N GLY A 174 5.20 -8.01 -7.01
CA GLY A 174 5.41 -7.57 -8.40
C GLY A 174 5.68 -8.72 -9.37
N LEU A 175 5.11 -9.90 -9.10
CA LEU A 175 5.28 -11.06 -9.97
C LEU A 175 4.60 -10.81 -11.32
N VAL A 176 5.34 -11.06 -12.40
CA VAL A 176 4.79 -10.99 -13.77
C VAL A 176 4.17 -12.34 -14.11
N LEU A 177 2.88 -12.33 -14.42
CA LEU A 177 2.12 -13.50 -14.85
C LEU A 177 1.75 -13.37 -16.32
N ASN A 178 1.87 -14.47 -17.05
CA ASN A 178 1.54 -14.54 -18.47
C ASN A 178 0.08 -14.95 -18.64
N ASN A 179 -0.68 -14.19 -19.42
CA ASN A 179 -1.99 -14.57 -19.91
C ASN A 179 -1.83 -15.22 -21.29
N SER A 180 -1.79 -16.55 -21.30
CA SER A 180 -1.70 -17.39 -22.49
C SER A 180 -2.80 -17.13 -23.54
N LYS A 181 -3.99 -16.67 -23.12
CA LYS A 181 -5.12 -16.45 -24.05
C LYS A 181 -4.96 -15.20 -24.91
N ASN A 182 -4.30 -14.17 -24.37
CA ASN A 182 -4.20 -12.86 -25.02
C ASN A 182 -2.75 -12.44 -25.29
N GLU A 183 -1.76 -13.31 -25.03
CA GLU A 183 -0.33 -13.00 -25.12
C GLU A 183 0.09 -11.74 -24.34
N THR A 184 -0.63 -11.40 -23.27
CA THR A 184 -0.34 -10.25 -22.42
C THR A 184 0.27 -10.68 -21.09
N THR A 185 1.12 -9.83 -20.53
CA THR A 185 1.64 -10.02 -19.18
C THR A 185 0.97 -9.06 -18.21
N THR A 186 0.62 -9.53 -17.01
CA THR A 186 0.16 -8.67 -15.91
C THR A 186 1.14 -8.74 -14.75
N THR A 187 1.32 -7.65 -14.03
CA THR A 187 2.10 -7.63 -12.79
C THR A 187 1.13 -7.62 -11.61
N VAL A 188 1.15 -8.66 -10.79
CA VAL A 188 0.30 -8.74 -9.59
C VAL A 188 1.01 -8.15 -8.37
N ALA A 189 0.24 -7.59 -7.44
CA ALA A 189 0.80 -6.86 -6.30
C ALA A 189 1.51 -7.79 -5.30
N ALA A 190 0.88 -8.92 -4.94
CA ALA A 190 1.42 -9.96 -4.07
C ALA A 190 0.99 -11.34 -4.55
N ALA A 191 1.89 -12.32 -4.55
CA ALA A 191 1.61 -13.67 -5.07
C ALA A 191 2.21 -14.77 -4.20
N TRP A 192 1.54 -15.92 -4.18
CA TRP A 192 2.01 -17.18 -3.59
C TRP A 192 2.09 -18.25 -4.69
N PRO A 193 3.24 -18.34 -5.40
CA PRO A 193 3.35 -19.19 -6.59
C PRO A 193 3.16 -20.69 -6.32
N SER A 194 3.52 -21.18 -5.13
CA SER A 194 3.37 -22.60 -4.78
C SER A 194 1.91 -23.09 -4.79
N ILE A 195 0.95 -22.17 -4.73
CA ILE A 195 -0.49 -22.45 -4.71
C ILE A 195 -1.26 -21.66 -5.77
N ASN A 196 -0.56 -21.00 -6.70
CA ASN A 196 -1.13 -20.17 -7.77
C ASN A 196 -2.17 -19.14 -7.29
N ILE A 197 -1.94 -18.51 -6.14
CA ILE A 197 -2.79 -17.44 -5.60
C ILE A 197 -2.09 -16.10 -5.75
N ALA A 198 -2.83 -15.06 -6.13
CA ALA A 198 -2.34 -13.69 -6.14
C ALA A 198 -3.40 -12.70 -5.64
N VAL A 199 -2.94 -11.54 -5.19
CA VAL A 199 -3.77 -10.39 -4.85
C VAL A 199 -3.37 -9.22 -5.74
N ASN A 200 -4.36 -8.50 -6.27
CA ASN A 200 -4.16 -7.32 -7.09
C ASN A 200 -5.19 -6.23 -6.78
N LEU A 201 -4.87 -4.98 -7.15
CA LEU A 201 -5.79 -3.86 -6.92
C LEU A 201 -7.02 -3.90 -7.83
N THR A 202 -6.88 -4.45 -9.04
CA THR A 202 -7.97 -4.66 -10.00
C THR A 202 -8.10 -6.12 -10.38
N THR A 203 -9.30 -6.48 -10.83
CA THR A 203 -9.59 -7.80 -11.40
C THR A 203 -8.67 -8.06 -12.58
N VAL A 204 -7.98 -9.19 -12.56
CA VAL A 204 -7.19 -9.67 -13.69
C VAL A 204 -7.40 -11.17 -13.82
N GLU A 205 -7.66 -11.62 -15.04
CA GLU A 205 -7.76 -13.04 -15.35
C GLU A 205 -6.40 -13.55 -15.84
N VAL A 206 -5.91 -14.60 -15.19
CA VAL A 206 -4.66 -15.28 -15.54
C VAL A 206 -4.94 -16.78 -15.49
N GLU A 207 -4.63 -17.49 -16.58
CA GLU A 207 -4.85 -18.94 -16.65
C GLU A 207 -4.06 -19.67 -15.57
N GLY A 208 -4.73 -20.57 -14.84
CA GLY A 208 -4.12 -21.36 -13.78
C GLY A 208 -3.93 -20.62 -12.45
N TRP A 209 -4.28 -19.33 -12.37
CA TRP A 209 -4.15 -18.52 -11.16
C TRP A 209 -5.49 -18.06 -10.61
N GLN A 210 -5.61 -18.09 -9.29
CA GLN A 210 -6.70 -17.44 -8.57
C GLN A 210 -6.22 -16.06 -8.12
N VAL A 211 -6.69 -15.02 -8.81
CA VAL A 211 -6.32 -13.63 -8.53
C VAL A 211 -7.48 -12.94 -7.80
N PHE A 212 -7.24 -12.54 -6.56
CA PHE A 212 -8.19 -11.84 -5.70
C PHE A 212 -8.00 -10.34 -5.77
N THR A 213 -9.10 -9.59 -5.68
CA THR A 213 -9.06 -8.16 -5.39
C THR A 213 -9.11 -7.91 -3.88
N VAL A 214 -8.94 -6.64 -3.50
CA VAL A 214 -8.83 -6.18 -2.10
C VAL A 214 -9.92 -6.78 -1.19
N GLY A 215 -9.49 -7.56 -0.20
CA GLY A 215 -10.35 -8.21 0.81
C GLY A 215 -11.09 -9.47 0.33
N GLU A 216 -10.98 -9.87 -0.94
CA GLU A 216 -11.60 -11.10 -1.42
C GLU A 216 -10.88 -12.34 -0.90
N LEU A 217 -9.54 -12.32 -0.82
CA LEU A 217 -8.78 -13.43 -0.26
C LEU A 217 -9.10 -13.61 1.23
N VAL A 218 -9.26 -12.51 1.97
CA VAL A 218 -9.75 -12.53 3.37
C VAL A 218 -11.08 -13.28 3.47
N LYS A 219 -12.06 -12.87 2.65
CA LYS A 219 -13.40 -13.48 2.63
C LYS A 219 -13.33 -14.97 2.35
N GLU A 220 -12.51 -15.38 1.38
CA GLU A 220 -12.36 -16.76 0.98
C GLU A 220 -11.66 -17.64 2.03
N ILE A 221 -10.67 -17.10 2.73
CA ILE A 221 -10.04 -17.80 3.86
C ILE A 221 -11.03 -17.95 5.03
N GLN A 222 -11.87 -16.95 5.28
CA GLN A 222 -12.87 -16.99 6.35
C GLN A 222 -14.04 -17.93 6.05
N SER A 223 -14.39 -18.15 4.77
CA SER A 223 -15.48 -19.04 4.37
C SER A 223 -15.11 -20.53 4.52
N GLY A 224 -13.82 -20.85 4.66
CA GLY A 224 -13.32 -22.21 4.70
C GLY A 224 -13.33 -22.92 3.34
N LEU A 225 -13.78 -22.25 2.27
CA LEU A 225 -13.87 -22.82 0.93
C LEU A 225 -12.50 -23.16 0.32
N PHE A 226 -11.42 -22.60 0.87
CA PHE A 226 -10.05 -22.79 0.38
C PHE A 226 -9.25 -23.89 1.10
N PHE A 227 -9.70 -24.36 2.26
CA PHE A 227 -8.91 -25.29 3.10
C PHE A 227 -9.38 -26.74 2.96
N ASN A 228 -9.19 -27.33 1.78
CA ASN A 228 -9.21 -28.79 1.60
C ASN A 228 -7.95 -29.34 0.90
N CYS A 229 -6.86 -28.57 0.87
CA CYS A 229 -5.54 -29.08 0.48
C CYS A 229 -4.65 -29.16 1.71
N THR A 230 -4.46 -30.38 2.18
CA THR A 230 -3.62 -30.78 3.30
C THR A 230 -2.12 -30.69 2.96
N GLY A 231 -1.35 -30.04 3.85
CA GLY A 231 0.06 -30.40 4.13
C GLY A 231 1.11 -29.28 4.07
N PRO A 232 2.17 -29.33 4.91
CA PRO A 232 2.22 -29.72 6.32
C PRO A 232 2.37 -28.50 7.24
N ILE A 233 1.78 -28.61 8.43
CA ILE A 233 2.16 -27.82 9.60
C ILE A 233 3.60 -28.24 9.91
N LEU A 234 4.56 -27.34 9.70
CA LEU A 234 5.92 -27.55 10.18
C LEU A 234 5.89 -27.41 11.71
N SER A 235 6.18 -28.53 12.37
CA SER A 235 6.57 -28.65 13.78
C SER A 235 7.84 -27.87 14.10
#